data_AF-A0A957VP80-F1
#
_entry.id   AF-A0A957VP80-F1
#
_cell.length_a   1.000
_cell.length_b   1.000
_cell.length_c   1.000
_cell.angle_alpha   90.00
_cell.angle_beta   90.00
_cell.angle_gamma   90.00
#
_symmetry.space_group_name_H-M   'P 1'
#
loop_
_entity.id
_entity.type
_entity.pdbx_description
1 polymer ?
#
loop_
_entity_poly.entity_id
_entity_poly.type
_entity_poly.pdbx_seq_one_letter_code
_entity_poly.pdbx_strand_id
1 'polypeptide(L)'
;LTTLEGTLFSEHHINVVARDALEQIYRYPLTEQARDSLNRQLRTGVRDEELTELVINLFEDDKLCIVHDRAGDDEARIICSLGLAP
;
A
#
# COMPACT_ATOMS: atom_id res chain seq x y z
N LEU A 1 -11.68 -18.75 -22.04
CA LEU A 1 -12.31 -19.56 -20.97
C LEU A 1 -11.17 -20.03 -20.09
N THR A 2 -10.77 -19.32 -19.06
CA THR A 2 -11.51 -19.29 -17.79
C THR A 2 -11.32 -17.96 -17.07
N THR A 3 -12.42 -17.27 -16.91
CA THR A 3 -12.60 -16.20 -15.93
C THR A 3 -12.42 -16.83 -14.55
N LEU A 4 -11.31 -16.51 -13.87
CA LEU A 4 -11.07 -16.82 -12.46
C LEU A 4 -11.86 -15.83 -11.58
N GLU A 5 -13.18 -15.74 -11.82
CA GLU A 5 -14.08 -14.99 -10.95
C GLU A 5 -14.41 -15.86 -9.73
N GLY A 6 -14.06 -15.39 -8.53
CA GLY A 6 -14.70 -15.83 -7.29
C GLY A 6 -14.33 -17.21 -6.77
N THR A 7 -13.07 -17.64 -6.90
CA THR A 7 -12.60 -18.81 -6.14
C THR A 7 -12.22 -18.40 -4.71
N LEU A 8 -12.56 -19.20 -3.70
CA LEU A 8 -12.20 -18.96 -2.28
C LEU A 8 -10.71 -18.65 -2.06
N PHE A 9 -9.85 -19.11 -2.97
CA PHE A 9 -8.41 -18.84 -2.94
C PHE A 9 -8.05 -17.41 -3.33
N SER A 10 -8.94 -16.70 -4.04
CA SER A 10 -8.75 -15.29 -4.44
C SER A 10 -8.89 -14.38 -3.23
N GLU A 11 -9.90 -14.61 -2.39
CA GLU A 11 -10.07 -13.92 -1.10
C GLU A 11 -8.89 -14.21 -0.16
N HIS A 12 -8.41 -15.46 -0.14
CA HIS A 12 -7.23 -15.81 0.65
C HIS A 12 -5.96 -15.12 0.13
N HIS A 13 -5.77 -15.06 -1.19
CA HIS A 13 -4.64 -14.39 -1.83
C HIS A 13 -4.64 -12.88 -1.53
N ILE A 14 -5.78 -12.20 -1.70
CA ILE A 14 -5.95 -10.77 -1.40
C ILE A 14 -5.59 -10.48 0.07
N ASN A 15 -6.05 -11.31 1.00
CA ASN A 15 -5.72 -11.13 2.42
C ASN A 15 -4.22 -11.31 2.72
N VAL A 16 -3.56 -12.24 2.05
CA VAL A 16 -2.12 -12.45 2.19
C VAL A 16 -1.35 -11.24 1.63
N VAL A 17 -1.68 -10.79 0.44
CA VAL A 17 -1.02 -9.63 -0.21
C VAL A 17 -1.24 -8.35 0.59
N ALA A 18 -2.46 -8.10 1.05
CA ALA A 18 -2.77 -6.94 1.89
C ALA A 18 -1.97 -6.94 3.19
N ARG A 19 -1.81 -8.09 3.84
CA ARG A 19 -0.99 -8.23 5.05
C ARG A 19 0.48 -7.92 4.77
N ASP A 20 1.03 -8.45 3.68
CA ASP A 20 2.44 -8.24 3.34
C ASP A 20 2.71 -6.77 2.92
N ALA A 21 1.75 -6.14 2.24
CA ALA A 21 1.77 -4.71 1.95
C ALA A 21 1.77 -3.87 3.24
N LEU A 22 0.92 -4.21 4.22
CA LEU A 22 0.92 -3.55 5.53
C LEU A 22 2.26 -3.71 6.24
N GLU A 23 2.85 -4.91 6.24
CA GLU A 23 4.17 -5.15 6.83
C GLU A 23 5.24 -4.25 6.21
N GLN A 24 5.22 -4.08 4.88
CA GLN A 24 6.12 -3.14 4.21
C GLN A 24 5.89 -1.68 4.62
N ILE A 25 4.64 -1.23 4.74
CA ILE A 25 4.32 0.14 5.19
C ILE A 25 4.83 0.39 6.61
N TYR A 26 4.75 -0.62 7.49
CA TYR A 26 5.28 -0.50 8.85
C TYR A 26 6.81 -0.48 8.91
N ARG A 27 7.47 -1.13 7.96
CA ARG A 27 8.92 -1.34 7.99
C ARG A 27 9.72 -0.32 7.18
N TYR A 28 9.14 0.22 6.12
CA TYR A 28 9.84 1.06 5.15
C TYR A 28 9.04 2.31 4.81
N PRO A 29 9.71 3.44 4.50
CA PRO A 29 9.03 4.63 4.05
C PRO A 29 8.37 4.39 2.68
N LEU A 30 7.16 4.93 2.52
CA LEU A 30 6.45 4.95 1.24
C LEU A 30 7.28 5.66 0.16
N THR A 31 7.15 5.22 -1.08
CA THR A 31 7.65 6.02 -2.21
C THR A 31 6.85 7.32 -2.31
N GLU A 32 7.46 8.34 -2.92
CA GLU A 32 6.77 9.61 -3.18
C GLU A 32 5.50 9.41 -4.02
N GLN A 33 5.55 8.55 -5.03
CA GLN A 33 4.41 8.22 -5.88
C GLN A 33 3.27 7.55 -5.10
N ALA A 34 3.59 6.57 -4.25
CA ALA A 34 2.61 5.88 -3.42
C ALA A 34 1.97 6.86 -2.43
N ARG A 35 2.79 7.67 -1.74
CA ARG A 35 2.34 8.70 -0.81
C ARG A 35 1.37 9.68 -1.47
N ASP A 36 1.71 10.21 -2.63
CA ASP A 36 0.88 11.20 -3.32
C ASP A 36 -0.43 10.59 -3.85
N SER A 37 -0.39 9.33 -4.28
CA SER A 37 -1.57 8.59 -4.72
C SER A 37 -2.53 8.30 -3.57
N LEU A 38 -2.02 7.79 -2.45
CA LEU A 38 -2.81 7.53 -1.25
C LEU A 38 -3.40 8.83 -0.68
N ASN A 39 -2.60 9.89 -0.58
CA ASN A 39 -3.06 11.21 -0.13
C ASN A 39 -4.25 11.74 -0.95
N ARG A 40 -4.17 11.61 -2.27
CA ARG A 40 -5.24 12.07 -3.17
C ARG A 40 -6.53 11.31 -2.91
N GLN A 41 -6.46 9.98 -2.81
CA GLN A 41 -7.66 9.16 -2.57
C GLN A 41 -8.27 9.39 -1.19
N LEU A 42 -7.42 9.51 -0.15
CA LEU A 42 -7.88 9.79 1.20
C LEU A 42 -8.59 11.15 1.29
N ARG A 43 -8.05 12.18 0.62
CA ARG A 43 -8.68 13.52 0.56
C ARG A 43 -10.03 13.53 -0.17
N THR A 44 -10.25 12.58 -1.08
CA THR A 44 -11.53 12.44 -1.79
C THR A 44 -12.52 11.53 -1.08
N GLY A 45 -12.19 11.02 0.12
CA GLY A 45 -13.06 10.13 0.88
C GLY A 45 -13.23 8.76 0.23
N VAL A 46 -12.15 8.21 -0.32
CA VAL A 46 -12.13 6.85 -0.90
C VAL A 46 -12.69 5.82 0.09
N ARG A 47 -13.40 4.82 -0.44
CA ARG A 47 -13.91 3.71 0.37
C ARG A 47 -12.78 2.75 0.72
N ASP A 48 -12.94 2.02 1.82
CA ASP A 48 -11.92 1.09 2.32
C ASP A 48 -11.55 0.02 1.28
N GLU A 49 -12.51 -0.46 0.49
CA GLU A 49 -12.25 -1.46 -0.56
C GLU A 49 -11.36 -0.88 -1.67
N GLU A 50 -11.68 0.33 -2.15
CA GLU A 50 -10.92 1.00 -3.21
C GLU A 50 -9.52 1.43 -2.74
N LEU A 51 -9.40 1.81 -1.46
CA LEU A 51 -8.11 2.08 -0.85
C LEU A 51 -7.26 0.81 -0.75
N THR A 52 -7.88 -0.30 -0.36
CA THR A 52 -7.22 -1.61 -0.26
C THR A 52 -6.70 -2.05 -1.63
N GLU A 53 -7.52 -1.93 -2.67
CA GLU A 53 -7.10 -2.22 -4.05
C GLU A 53 -5.93 -1.33 -4.49
N LEU A 54 -5.96 -0.03 -4.17
CA LEU A 54 -4.84 0.88 -4.49
C LEU A 54 -3.54 0.44 -3.79
N VAL A 55 -3.61 0.09 -2.51
CA VAL A 55 -2.44 -0.37 -1.75
C VAL A 55 -1.88 -1.67 -2.34
N ILE A 56 -2.74 -2.63 -2.67
CA ILE A 56 -2.35 -3.91 -3.29
C ILE A 56 -1.67 -3.65 -4.64
N ASN A 57 -2.28 -2.84 -5.51
CA ASN A 57 -1.71 -2.51 -6.82
C ASN A 57 -0.33 -1.86 -6.69
N LEU A 58 -0.15 -0.93 -5.76
CA LEU A 58 1.15 -0.31 -5.51
C LEU A 58 2.18 -1.31 -4.98
N PHE A 59 1.75 -2.27 -4.17
CA PHE A 59 2.62 -3.31 -3.61
C PHE A 59 3.08 -4.31 -4.68
N GLU A 60 2.14 -4.85 -5.45
CA GLU A 60 2.44 -5.81 -6.53
C GLU A 60 3.31 -5.19 -7.63
N ASP A 61 3.23 -3.87 -7.82
CA ASP A 61 4.06 -3.10 -8.74
C ASP A 61 5.47 -2.76 -8.21
N ASP A 62 5.83 -3.18 -6.98
CA ASP A 62 7.05 -2.76 -6.28
C ASP A 62 7.19 -1.23 -6.12
N LYS A 63 6.06 -0.52 -6.07
CA LYS A 63 5.99 0.96 -5.99
C LYS A 63 5.53 1.46 -4.62
N LEU A 64 5.13 0.58 -3.71
CA LEU A 64 4.58 0.97 -2.41
C LEU A 64 5.62 1.63 -1.50
N CYS A 65 6.72 0.91 -1.22
CA CYS A 65 7.76 1.33 -0.29
C CYS A 65 9.15 1.36 -0.92
N ILE A 66 10.03 2.19 -0.37
CA ILE A 66 11.45 2.25 -0.74
C ILE A 66 12.19 1.15 0.04
N VAL A 67 12.29 -0.04 -0.55
CA VAL A 67 13.04 -1.16 0.04
C VAL A 67 14.48 -1.10 -0.45
N HIS A 68 15.39 -0.55 0.37
CA HIS A 68 16.82 -0.57 0.10
C HIS A 68 17.50 -1.74 0.84
N ASP A 69 18.28 -2.55 0.14
CA ASP A 69 19.14 -3.62 0.71
C ASP A 69 20.36 -3.07 1.48
N ARG A 70 20.32 -1.82 1.93
CA ARG A 70 21.42 -1.17 2.64
C ARG A 70 21.00 -0.85 4.06
N ALA A 71 21.58 -1.60 4.98
CA ALA A 71 21.69 -1.25 6.39
C ALA A 71 22.16 0.20 6.54
N GLY A 72 21.27 1.08 6.96
CA GLY A 72 21.58 2.48 7.22
C GLY A 72 20.50 3.44 6.73
N ASP A 73 19.39 3.49 7.47
CA ASP A 73 18.98 4.70 8.19
C ASP A 73 17.70 4.35 9.00
N ASP A 74 17.87 3.79 10.20
CA ASP A 74 16.81 3.45 11.18
C ASP A 74 16.22 4.72 11.86
N GLU A 75 16.39 5.89 11.26
CA GLU A 75 15.83 7.12 11.80
C GLU A 75 14.51 7.43 11.09
N ALA A 76 13.42 7.39 11.85
CA ALA A 76 12.09 7.75 11.37
C ALA A 76 12.10 9.20 10.83
N ARG A 77 12.25 9.35 9.51
CA ARG A 77 12.14 10.65 8.86
C ARG A 77 10.68 11.09 8.87
N ILE A 78 10.42 12.26 9.48
CA ILE A 78 9.12 12.92 9.36
C ILE A 78 8.97 13.39 7.91
N ILE A 79 8.26 12.58 7.12
CA ILE A 79 7.78 12.92 5.80
C ILE A 79 6.53 13.79 5.95
N CYS A 80 6.20 14.61 4.96
CA CYS A 80 4.95 15.37 4.92
C CYS A 80 3.79 14.48 5.41
N SER A 81 3.10 14.91 6.47
CA SER A 81 2.00 14.13 7.03
C SER A 81 0.98 13.82 5.93
N LEU A 82 0.30 12.66 6.01
CA LEU A 82 -0.77 12.29 5.10
C LEU A 82 -2.00 13.23 5.17
N GLY A 83 -1.90 14.34 5.92
CA GLY A 83 -2.86 15.44 5.90
C GLY A 83 -4.32 15.00 6.08
N LEU A 84 -4.57 13.98 6.90
CA LEU A 84 -5.90 13.48 7.19
C LEU A 84 -6.57 14.44 8.18
N ALA A 85 -7.45 15.29 7.65
CA ALA A 85 -8.33 16.13 8.46
C ALA A 85 -9.63 15.36 8.75
N PRO A 86 -10.20 15.48 9.97
CA PRO A 86 -11.45 14.81 10.35
C PRO A 86 -12.67 15.31 9.56
#